data_AF-H1LS73-F1
#
_entry.id   AF-H1LS73-F1
#
_cell.length_a   1.000
_cell.length_b   1.000
_cell.length_c   1.000
_cell.angle_alpha   90.00
_cell.angle_beta   90.00
_cell.angle_gamma   90.00
#
_symmetry.space_group_name_H-M   'P 1'
#
loop_
_entity.id
_entity.type
_entity.pdbx_description
1 polymer ?
#
loop_
_entity_poly.entity_id
_entity_poly.type
_entity_poly.pdbx_seq_one_letter_code
_entity_poly.pdbx_strand_id
1 'polypeptide(L)'
;MIVVSDTTPLISLLKIDKVYLLEKLFGRIFIPQAVFDELVIDKRFIEEADIIRNNSQIEVKEVGSLEAVDILRRVTGLDIGESEAIVLADELSADVLLMDEAKGRNVSKDLGHNVMGINYRYNYGRVR
;
A
#
# COMPACT_ATOMS: atom_id res chain seq x y z
N MET A 1 -10.07 10.53 -7.07
CA MET A 1 -10.13 9.34 -6.23
C MET A 1 -8.95 9.40 -5.29
N ILE A 2 -9.14 9.11 -4.01
CA ILE A 2 -8.08 9.03 -3.01
C ILE A 2 -7.69 7.56 -2.91
N VAL A 3 -6.45 7.25 -3.27
CA VAL A 3 -5.91 5.90 -3.18
C VAL A 3 -4.71 5.90 -2.26
N VAL A 4 -4.69 4.96 -1.31
CA VAL A 4 -3.53 4.69 -0.46
C VAL A 4 -2.91 3.37 -0.89
N SER A 5 -1.58 3.31 -0.99
CA SER A 5 -0.87 2.10 -1.39
C SER A 5 0.13 1.64 -0.34
N ASP A 6 0.15 0.34 -0.11
CA ASP A 6 1.23 -0.37 0.56
C ASP A 6 2.45 -0.58 -0.38
N THR A 7 3.55 -1.12 0.16
CA THR A 7 4.83 -1.32 -0.53
C THR A 7 4.70 -2.26 -1.74
N THR A 8 4.05 -3.42 -1.56
CA THR A 8 4.08 -4.53 -2.53
C THR A 8 3.43 -4.20 -3.89
N PRO A 9 2.21 -3.61 -3.95
CA PRO A 9 1.58 -3.24 -5.22
C PRO A 9 2.40 -2.20 -6.00
N LEU A 10 3.02 -1.27 -5.28
CA LEU A 10 3.81 -0.18 -5.85
C LEU A 10 5.11 -0.71 -6.46
N ILE A 11 5.89 -1.50 -5.71
CA ILE A 11 7.12 -2.14 -6.19
C ILE A 11 6.81 -3.00 -7.43
N SER A 12 5.69 -3.74 -7.41
CA SER A 12 5.33 -4.62 -8.52
C SER A 12 5.14 -3.86 -9.83
N LEU A 13 4.61 -2.64 -9.77
CA LEU A 13 4.43 -1.78 -10.95
C LEU A 13 5.70 -1.02 -11.34
N LEU A 14 6.53 -0.64 -10.36
CA LEU A 14 7.85 -0.07 -10.58
C LEU A 14 8.76 -1.03 -11.34
N LYS A 15 8.84 -2.29 -10.92
CA LYS A 15 9.69 -3.33 -11.52
C LYS A 15 9.40 -3.66 -12.98
N ILE A 16 8.21 -3.29 -13.48
CA ILE A 16 7.80 -3.54 -14.85
C ILE A 16 7.66 -2.25 -15.67
N ASP A 17 8.16 -1.12 -15.15
CA ASP A 17 8.08 0.22 -15.75
C ASP A 17 6.62 0.64 -16.07
N LYS A 18 5.66 0.22 -15.23
CA LYS A 18 4.23 0.48 -15.40
C LYS A 18 3.64 1.40 -14.34
N VAL A 19 4.45 2.20 -13.65
CA VAL A 19 3.93 3.22 -12.70
C VAL A 19 2.93 4.19 -13.35
N TYR A 20 3.05 4.50 -14.64
CA TYR A 20 2.03 5.34 -15.32
C TYR A 20 0.61 4.74 -15.28
N LEU A 21 0.45 3.42 -15.03
CA LEU A 21 -0.87 2.81 -14.86
C LEU A 21 -1.55 3.30 -13.59
N LEU A 22 -0.79 3.54 -12.53
CA LEU A 22 -1.28 4.11 -11.29
C LEU A 22 -1.94 5.47 -11.55
N GLU A 23 -1.28 6.32 -12.35
CA GLU A 23 -1.80 7.62 -12.75
C GLU A 23 -3.08 7.48 -13.59
N LYS A 24 -3.09 6.55 -14.57
CA LYS A 24 -4.26 6.35 -15.45
C LYS A 24 -5.47 5.77 -14.73
N LEU A 25 -5.25 4.89 -13.75
CA LEU A 25 -6.33 4.18 -13.05
C LEU A 25 -6.86 5.01 -11.88
N PHE A 26 -5.99 5.70 -11.18
CA PHE A 26 -6.28 6.25 -9.86
C PHE A 26 -6.06 7.77 -9.76
N GLY A 27 -5.27 8.35 -10.67
CA GLY A 27 -4.83 9.73 -10.58
C GLY A 27 -3.76 9.87 -9.50
N ARG A 28 -4.14 10.38 -8.33
CA ARG A 28 -3.21 10.65 -7.22
C ARG A 28 -3.20 9.52 -6.21
N ILE A 29 -2.01 9.11 -5.78
CA ILE A 29 -1.80 8.05 -4.80
C ILE A 29 -0.98 8.57 -3.63
N PHE A 30 -1.39 8.14 -2.45
CA PHE A 30 -0.72 8.41 -1.20
C PHE A 30 0.00 7.15 -0.73
N ILE A 31 1.22 7.33 -0.24
CA ILE A 31 2.03 6.27 0.34
C ILE A 31 2.37 6.70 1.76
N PRO A 32 2.16 5.84 2.77
CA PRO A 32 2.60 6.14 4.13
C PRO A 32 4.12 6.26 4.23
N GLN A 33 4.59 7.05 5.19
CA GLN A 33 6.02 7.33 5.37
C GLN A 33 6.83 6.04 5.59
N ALA A 34 6.33 5.09 6.39
CA ALA A 34 7.04 3.83 6.64
C ALA A 34 7.24 2.98 5.37
N VAL A 35 6.27 2.99 4.45
CA VAL A 35 6.40 2.29 3.15
C VAL A 35 7.48 2.95 2.30
N PHE A 36 7.52 4.29 2.26
CA PHE A 36 8.57 5.00 1.54
C PHE A 36 9.96 4.74 2.16
N ASP A 37 10.07 4.75 3.48
CA ASP A 37 11.32 4.50 4.18
C ASP A 37 11.87 3.09 3.88
N GLU A 38 11.01 2.07 3.78
CA GLU A 38 11.40 0.72 3.39
C GLU A 38 12.09 0.70 2.00
N LEU A 39 11.54 1.46 1.05
CA LEU A 39 12.10 1.57 -0.32
C LEU A 39 13.45 2.28 -0.34
N VAL A 40 13.65 3.26 0.54
CA VAL A 40 14.89 4.04 0.59
C VAL A 40 16.02 3.28 1.29
N ILE A 41 15.68 2.47 2.30
CA ILE A 41 16.67 1.72 3.09
C ILE A 41 17.21 0.52 2.29
N ASP A 42 16.37 -0.13 1.50
CA ASP A 42 16.78 -1.25 0.68
C ASP A 42 17.52 -0.78 -0.57
N LYS A 43 18.84 -1.04 -0.62
CA LYS A 43 19.68 -0.68 -1.78
C LYS A 43 19.20 -1.28 -3.10
N ARG A 44 18.36 -2.32 -3.08
CA ARG A 44 17.74 -2.92 -4.26
C ARG A 44 16.66 -2.05 -4.87
N PHE A 45 16.15 -1.04 -4.15
CA PHE A 45 15.02 -0.20 -4.55
C PHE A 45 15.37 1.30 -4.66
N ILE A 46 16.65 1.66 -4.76
CA ILE A 46 17.09 3.07 -4.84
C ILE A 46 16.52 3.76 -6.09
N GLU A 47 16.53 3.08 -7.24
CA GLU A 47 15.99 3.63 -8.49
C GLU A 47 14.48 3.84 -8.39
N GLU A 48 13.78 2.89 -7.78
CA GLU A 48 12.36 2.94 -7.48
C GLU A 48 11.99 4.10 -6.55
N ALA A 49 12.77 4.33 -5.50
CA ALA A 49 12.59 5.45 -4.59
C ALA A 49 12.74 6.80 -5.32
N ASP A 50 13.68 6.90 -6.26
CA ASP A 50 13.87 8.10 -7.07
C ASP A 50 12.72 8.33 -8.07
N ILE A 51 12.15 7.26 -8.64
CA ILE A 51 10.93 7.37 -9.46
C ILE A 51 9.79 7.95 -8.63
N ILE A 52 9.59 7.46 -7.40
CA ILE A 52 8.55 7.96 -6.50
C ILE A 52 8.77 9.43 -6.17
N ARG A 53 10.00 9.83 -5.78
CA ARG A 53 10.32 11.24 -5.45
C ARG A 53 10.07 12.20 -6.60
N ASN A 54 10.31 11.75 -7.83
CA ASN A 54 10.17 12.57 -9.03
C ASN A 54 8.77 12.48 -9.66
N ASN A 55 7.87 11.65 -9.14
CA ASN A 55 6.53 11.50 -9.66
C ASN A 55 5.51 12.40 -8.93
N SER A 56 4.97 13.39 -9.64
CA SER A 56 3.98 14.34 -9.10
C SER A 56 2.63 13.72 -8.69
N GLN A 57 2.31 12.52 -9.15
CA GLN A 57 1.08 11.80 -8.85
C GLN A 57 1.19 10.94 -7.59
N ILE A 58 2.41 10.72 -7.09
CA ILE A 58 2.68 9.93 -5.89
C ILE A 58 3.10 10.88 -4.78
N GLU A 59 2.38 10.85 -3.66
CA GLU A 59 2.67 11.67 -2.49
C GLU A 59 2.97 10.80 -1.28
N VAL A 60 4.12 11.02 -0.66
CA VAL A 60 4.43 10.42 0.64
C VAL A 60 3.76 11.25 1.72
N LYS A 61 3.03 10.59 2.62
CA LYS A 61 2.28 11.26 3.68
C LYS A 61 2.43 10.53 5.01
N GLU A 62 2.77 11.29 6.04
CA GLU A 62 2.78 10.80 7.42
C GLU A 62 1.36 10.60 7.94
N VAL A 63 1.17 9.58 8.76
CA VAL A 63 -0.08 9.36 9.51
C VAL A 63 -0.25 10.42 10.60
N GLY A 64 -1.49 10.78 10.89
CA GLY A 64 -1.85 11.70 11.96
C GLY A 64 -1.77 11.08 13.36
N SER A 65 -1.94 9.76 13.50
CA SER A 65 -1.84 9.06 14.80
C SER A 65 -0.91 7.84 14.77
N LEU A 66 0.28 8.01 15.34
CA LEU A 66 1.20 6.91 15.59
C LEU A 66 0.65 5.92 16.64
N GLU A 67 -0.18 6.39 17.58
CA GLU A 67 -0.83 5.52 18.55
C GLU A 67 -1.82 4.55 17.89
N ALA A 68 -2.59 5.01 16.91
CA ALA A 68 -3.50 4.16 16.14
C ALA A 68 -2.73 3.08 15.39
N VAL A 69 -1.60 3.44 14.76
CA VAL A 69 -0.69 2.50 14.09
C VAL A 69 -0.18 1.46 15.09
N ASP A 70 0.34 1.88 16.24
CA ASP A 70 0.87 0.96 17.25
C ASP A 70 -0.18 0.00 17.82
N ILE A 71 -1.40 0.49 18.05
CA ILE A 71 -2.52 -0.36 18.50
C ILE A 71 -2.85 -1.38 17.42
N LEU A 72 -3.02 -0.94 16.17
CA LEU A 72 -3.37 -1.80 15.06
C LEU A 72 -2.30 -2.89 14.88
N ARG A 73 -1.02 -2.54 14.90
CA ARG A 73 0.12 -3.48 14.85
C ARG A 73 0.06 -4.52 15.95
N ARG A 74 -0.19 -4.13 17.20
CA ARG A 74 -0.20 -5.06 18.34
C ARG A 74 -1.39 -6.02 18.31
N VAL A 75 -2.57 -5.51 17.93
CA VAL A 75 -3.82 -6.29 17.93
C VAL A 75 -3.85 -7.26 16.75
N THR A 76 -3.39 -6.80 15.59
CA THR A 76 -3.46 -7.60 14.36
C THR A 76 -2.18 -8.39 14.13
N GLY A 77 -1.02 -7.85 14.52
CA GLY A 77 0.30 -8.36 14.18
C GLY A 77 0.73 -8.01 12.75
N LEU A 78 0.19 -6.94 12.17
CA LEU A 78 0.66 -6.35 10.91
C LEU A 78 2.01 -5.65 11.11
N ASP A 79 2.77 -5.50 10.03
CA ASP A 79 3.98 -4.68 10.07
C ASP A 79 3.65 -3.18 10.12
N ILE A 80 4.70 -2.35 10.16
CA ILE A 80 4.52 -0.90 10.28
C ILE A 80 4.00 -0.25 8.98
N GLY A 81 4.43 -0.73 7.82
CA GLY A 81 3.99 -0.22 6.52
C GLY A 81 2.52 -0.55 6.27
N GLU A 82 2.15 -1.82 6.47
CA GLU A 82 0.76 -2.29 6.38
C GLU A 82 -0.16 -1.49 7.32
N SER A 83 0.28 -1.26 8.55
CA SER A 83 -0.54 -0.58 9.55
C SER A 83 -0.68 0.91 9.28
N GLU A 84 0.40 1.59 8.87
CA GLU A 84 0.31 2.98 8.43
C GLU A 84 -0.57 3.12 7.18
N ALA A 85 -0.50 2.18 6.23
CA ALA A 85 -1.35 2.21 5.04
C ALA A 85 -2.84 2.14 5.39
N ILE A 86 -3.21 1.30 6.36
CA ILE A 86 -4.60 1.21 6.85
C ILE A 86 -5.02 2.48 7.57
N VAL A 87 -4.21 2.97 8.51
CA VAL A 87 -4.52 4.17 9.28
C VAL A 87 -4.64 5.39 8.36
N LEU A 88 -3.71 5.54 7.41
CA LEU A 88 -3.75 6.62 6.43
C LEU A 88 -4.98 6.50 5.52
N ALA A 89 -5.37 5.29 5.12
CA ALA A 89 -6.59 5.09 4.35
C ALA A 89 -7.84 5.52 5.12
N ASP A 90 -7.90 5.29 6.43
CA ASP A 90 -8.98 5.76 7.28
C ASP A 90 -8.98 7.30 7.42
N GLU A 91 -7.82 7.87 7.76
CA GLU A 91 -7.65 9.32 7.95
C GLU A 91 -8.00 10.13 6.70
N LEU A 92 -7.67 9.60 5.52
CA LEU A 92 -7.98 10.26 4.24
C LEU A 92 -9.34 9.87 3.68
N SER A 93 -10.08 8.96 4.34
CA SER A 93 -11.30 8.36 3.81
C SER A 93 -11.09 7.84 2.37
N ALA A 94 -10.03 7.06 2.19
CA ALA A 94 -9.59 6.58 0.89
C ALA A 94 -10.67 5.74 0.19
N ASP A 95 -10.83 5.99 -1.11
CA ASP A 95 -11.75 5.25 -1.97
C ASP A 95 -11.25 3.82 -2.23
N VAL A 96 -9.92 3.63 -2.24
CA VAL A 96 -9.25 2.34 -2.45
C VAL A 96 -7.98 2.27 -1.61
N LEU A 97 -7.77 1.13 -0.94
CA LEU A 97 -6.50 0.73 -0.36
C LEU A 97 -5.87 -0.38 -1.21
N LEU A 98 -4.66 -0.13 -1.75
CA LEU A 98 -3.88 -1.12 -2.49
C LEU A 98 -3.05 -1.95 -1.52
N MET A 99 -3.33 -3.25 -1.43
CA MET A 99 -2.69 -4.15 -0.46
C MET A 99 -2.70 -5.63 -0.92
N ASP A 100 -1.52 -6.27 -0.89
CA ASP A 100 -1.30 -7.61 -1.45
C ASP A 100 -1.19 -8.70 -0.39
N GLU A 101 -1.02 -8.32 0.87
CA GLU A 101 -0.81 -9.19 2.00
C GLU A 101 -2.17 -9.70 2.50
N ALA A 102 -2.32 -11.03 2.56
CA ALA A 102 -3.62 -11.64 2.89
C ALA A 102 -4.17 -11.19 4.25
N LYS A 103 -3.26 -10.96 5.21
CA LYS A 103 -3.59 -10.51 6.54
C LYS A 103 -4.06 -9.06 6.55
N GLY A 104 -3.26 -8.15 5.97
CA GLY A 104 -3.62 -6.74 5.81
C GLY A 104 -4.98 -6.59 5.13
N ARG A 105 -5.20 -7.27 4.00
CA ARG A 105 -6.50 -7.24 3.30
C ARG A 105 -7.69 -7.67 4.15
N ASN A 106 -7.54 -8.67 5.00
CA ASN A 106 -8.63 -9.13 5.87
C ASN A 106 -8.94 -8.07 6.92
N VAL A 107 -7.91 -7.56 7.60
CA VAL A 107 -8.05 -6.48 8.59
C VAL A 107 -8.71 -5.24 7.96
N SER A 108 -8.23 -4.80 6.80
CA SER A 108 -8.79 -3.62 6.13
C SER A 108 -10.25 -3.81 5.72
N LYS A 109 -10.65 -5.02 5.31
CA LYS A 109 -12.05 -5.33 5.00
C LYS A 109 -12.92 -5.34 6.24
N ASP A 110 -12.41 -5.87 7.36
CA ASP A 110 -13.11 -5.85 8.65
C ASP A 110 -13.33 -4.41 9.14
N LEU A 111 -12.42 -3.50 8.79
CA LEU A 111 -12.52 -2.06 9.03
C LEU A 111 -13.37 -1.31 7.99
N GLY A 112 -13.89 -1.98 6.97
CA GLY A 112 -14.80 -1.40 5.97
C GLY A 112 -14.10 -0.73 4.78
N HIS A 113 -12.78 -0.85 4.64
CA HIS A 113 -12.07 -0.31 3.48
C HIS A 113 -12.36 -1.12 2.20
N ASN A 114 -12.39 -0.42 1.08
CA ASN A 114 -12.39 -1.03 -0.23
C ASN A 114 -10.96 -1.41 -0.64
N VAL A 115 -10.65 -2.71 -0.57
CA VAL A 115 -9.29 -3.21 -0.78
C VAL A 115 -9.13 -3.79 -2.19
N MET A 116 -8.10 -3.35 -2.89
CA MET A 116 -7.70 -3.89 -4.20
C MET A 116 -6.26 -4.40 -4.11
N GLY A 117 -5.95 -5.52 -4.78
CA GLY A 117 -4.61 -6.10 -4.74
C GLY A 117 -4.42 -7.18 -5.79
N ILE A 118 -3.17 -7.56 -6.03
CA ILE A 118 -2.73 -8.54 -7.00
C ILE A 118 -2.93 -9.94 -6.41
N ASN A 119 -4.06 -10.55 -6.76
CA ASN A 119 -4.42 -11.86 -6.24
C ASN A 119 -3.63 -12.97 -6.95
N TYR A 120 -2.49 -13.41 -6.39
CA TYR A 120 -1.87 -14.69 -6.78
C TYR A 120 -2.65 -15.86 -6.18
N ARG A 121 -3.89 -16.07 -6.64
CA ARG A 121 -4.59 -17.34 -6.44
C ARG A 121 -4.35 -18.21 -7.66
N TYR A 122 -3.32 -19.07 -7.59
CA TYR A 122 -3.31 -20.29 -8.39
C TYR A 122 -4.49 -21.16 -7.91
N ASN A 123 -5.59 -21.10 -8.65
CA ASN A 123 -6.66 -22.08 -8.56
C ASN A 123 -6.10 -23.39 -9.15
N TYR A 124 -5.42 -24.19 -8.33
CA TYR A 124 -5.37 -25.63 -8.61
C TYR A 124 -6.80 -26.11 -8.44
N GLY A 125 -7.48 -26.30 -9.57
CA GLY A 125 -8.81 -26.86 -9.61
C GLY A 125 -8.84 -28.11 -8.76
N ARG A 126 -9.76 -28.14 -7.78
CA ARG A 126 -10.33 -29.41 -7.34
C ARG A 126 -11.04 -29.99 -8.55
N VAL A 127 -10.33 -30.81 -9.30
CA VAL A 127 -10.95 -31.82 -10.16
C VAL A 127 -11.66 -32.76 -9.19
N ARG A 128 -12.98 -32.66 -9.14
CA ARG A 128 -13.82 -33.75 -8.66
C ARG A 128 -14.08 -34.69 -9.82
#